data_AF-A0A537XQX3-F1
#
_entry.id   AF-A0A537XQX3-F1
#
_cell.length_a   1.000
_cell.length_b   1.000
_cell.length_c   1.000
_cell.angle_alpha   90.00
_cell.angle_beta   90.00
_cell.angle_gamma   90.00
#
_symmetry.space_group_name_H-M   'P 1'
#
loop_
_entity.id
_entity.type
_entity.pdbx_description
1 polymer ?
#
loop_
_entity_poly.entity_id
_entity_poly.type
_entity_poly.pdbx_seq_one_letter_code
_entity_poly.pdbx_strand_id
1 'polypeptide(L)'
;FIYFDATANNPALCSHIVPATSLAGDIAARRLPAFTWITPNLCNDTHDCSVQTGDTYLAGLVPGLLQALGPHGALFLLWDESGDSDTTGCCGGKAAGGHVPAIVAGGGARTAATSSVAYDHYSVLRTIEDNWGLTQLGNASCSCTQPMTDLLAP
;
A
#
# COMPACT_ATOMS: atom_id res chain seq x y z
N PHE A 1 -7.81 6.40 -7.42
CA PHE A 1 -7.36 7.67 -8.04
C PHE A 1 -8.19 8.12 -9.23
N ILE A 2 -8.48 7.25 -10.21
CA ILE A 2 -9.25 7.64 -11.41
C ILE A 2 -10.74 7.90 -11.14
N TYR A 3 -11.26 7.48 -9.99
CA TYR A 3 -12.62 7.80 -9.56
C TYR A 3 -12.82 9.26 -9.12
N PHE A 4 -11.75 10.05 -8.96
CA PHE A 4 -11.85 11.47 -8.60
C PHE A 4 -11.75 12.34 -9.85
N ASP A 5 -12.74 13.21 -10.08
CA ASP A 5 -12.79 14.13 -11.23
C ASP A 5 -11.54 15.00 -11.35
N ALA A 6 -10.99 15.46 -10.23
CA ALA A 6 -9.77 16.27 -10.20
C ALA A 6 -8.54 15.54 -10.79
N THR A 7 -8.54 14.20 -10.74
CA THR A 7 -7.51 13.36 -11.35
C THR A 7 -7.90 12.97 -12.77
N ALA A 8 -9.11 12.46 -12.96
CA ALA A 8 -9.58 11.93 -14.24
C ALA A 8 -9.61 12.99 -15.34
N ASN A 9 -10.02 14.22 -14.99
CA ASN A 9 -10.13 15.34 -15.93
C ASN A 9 -8.85 16.18 -16.03
N ASN A 10 -7.77 15.79 -15.34
CA ASN A 10 -6.48 16.46 -15.42
C ASN A 10 -5.48 15.61 -16.22
N PRO A 11 -5.16 15.97 -17.48
CA PRO A 11 -4.28 15.16 -18.33
C PRO A 11 -2.89 14.94 -17.75
N ALA A 12 -2.35 15.90 -16.99
CA ALA A 12 -1.03 15.77 -16.38
C ALA A 12 -1.05 14.68 -15.30
N LEU A 13 -2.05 14.67 -14.42
CA LEU A 13 -2.19 13.65 -13.37
C LEU A 13 -2.56 12.28 -13.97
N CYS A 14 -3.45 12.25 -14.95
CA CYS A 14 -3.87 11.02 -15.62
C CYS A 14 -2.69 10.35 -16.35
N SER A 15 -1.72 11.13 -16.86
CA SER A 15 -0.51 10.58 -17.52
C SER A 15 0.40 9.77 -16.58
N HIS A 16 0.23 9.90 -15.25
CA HIS A 16 0.96 9.10 -14.26
C HIS A 16 0.28 7.74 -13.99
N ILE A 17 -0.92 7.49 -14.52
CA ILE A 17 -1.62 6.21 -14.42
C ILE A 17 -1.24 5.37 -15.64
N VAL A 18 -0.35 4.41 -15.43
CA VAL A 18 0.24 3.61 -16.51
C VAL A 18 0.02 2.11 -16.28
N PRO A 19 0.08 1.27 -17.33
CA PRO A 19 0.09 -0.18 -17.16
C PRO A 19 1.30 -0.65 -16.34
N ALA A 20 1.10 -1.68 -15.50
CA ALA A 20 2.14 -2.27 -14.68
C ALA A 20 3.34 -2.82 -15.49
N THR A 21 3.17 -3.08 -16.79
CA THR A 21 4.26 -3.47 -17.70
C THR A 21 5.37 -2.42 -17.82
N SER A 22 5.09 -1.15 -17.48
CA SER A 22 6.08 -0.06 -17.48
C SER A 22 7.11 -0.20 -16.36
N LEU A 23 6.72 -0.84 -15.26
CA LEU A 23 7.48 -0.88 -14.01
C LEU A 23 8.88 -1.51 -14.16
N ALA A 24 8.98 -2.60 -14.92
CA ALA A 24 10.27 -3.25 -15.16
C ALA A 24 11.26 -2.30 -15.87
N GLY A 25 10.77 -1.49 -16.81
CA GLY A 25 11.55 -0.45 -17.49
C GLY A 25 11.93 0.70 -16.56
N ASP A 26 11.05 1.08 -15.63
CA ASP A 26 11.32 2.11 -14.63
C ASP A 26 12.42 1.67 -13.65
N ILE A 27 12.35 0.42 -13.18
CA ILE A 27 13.36 -0.21 -12.33
C ILE A 27 14.71 -0.25 -13.04
N ALA A 28 14.75 -0.78 -14.27
CA ALA A 28 15.99 -0.91 -15.04
C ALA A 28 16.66 0.44 -15.31
N ALA A 29 15.86 1.48 -15.56
CA ALA A 29 16.33 2.84 -15.78
C ALA A 29 16.55 3.65 -14.48
N ARG A 30 16.35 3.04 -13.30
CA ARG A 30 16.47 3.68 -11.97
C ARG A 30 15.66 4.97 -11.85
N ARG A 31 14.42 4.94 -12.35
CA ARG A 31 13.51 6.10 -12.41
C ARG A 31 12.18 5.84 -11.73
N LEU A 32 12.17 4.98 -10.70
CA LEU A 32 10.99 4.79 -9.87
C LEU A 32 10.56 6.13 -9.26
N PRO A 33 9.25 6.46 -9.28
CA PRO A 33 8.73 7.62 -8.57
C PRO A 33 8.90 7.47 -7.05
N ALA A 34 8.87 8.60 -6.33
CA ALA A 34 8.90 8.61 -4.86
C ALA A 34 7.69 7.88 -4.23
N PHE A 35 6.54 7.88 -4.93
CA PHE A 35 5.35 7.12 -4.58
C PHE A 35 4.91 6.27 -5.77
N THR A 36 4.77 4.96 -5.57
CA THR A 36 4.22 4.05 -6.58
C THR A 36 3.07 3.27 -5.97
N TRP A 37 1.93 3.27 -6.64
CA TRP A 37 0.76 2.47 -6.28
C TRP A 37 0.52 1.41 -7.35
N ILE A 38 0.47 0.15 -6.94
CA ILE A 38 0.26 -1.00 -7.84
C ILE A 38 -1.02 -1.69 -7.41
N THR A 39 -2.01 -1.75 -8.31
CA THR A 39 -3.20 -2.59 -8.15
C THR A 39 -3.12 -3.71 -9.19
N PRO A 40 -3.00 -4.98 -8.78
CA PRO A 40 -3.06 -6.10 -9.70
C PRO A 40 -4.46 -6.21 -10.35
N ASN A 41 -4.60 -7.15 -11.28
CA ASN A 41 -5.93 -7.53 -11.76
C ASN A 41 -6.62 -8.49 -10.76
N LEU A 42 -7.92 -8.74 -10.97
CA LEU A 42 -8.77 -9.57 -10.09
C LEU A 42 -8.28 -11.00 -9.84
N CYS A 43 -7.36 -11.54 -10.64
CA CYS A 43 -6.75 -12.83 -10.33
C CYS A 43 -5.46 -12.69 -9.53
N ASN A 44 -4.63 -11.71 -9.89
CA ASN A 44 -3.35 -11.50 -9.25
C ASN A 44 -3.47 -10.81 -7.87
N ASP A 45 -4.60 -10.15 -7.58
CA ASP A 45 -4.93 -9.58 -6.27
C ASP A 45 -5.64 -10.56 -5.34
N THR A 46 -5.87 -11.80 -5.79
CA THR A 46 -6.53 -12.89 -5.05
C THR A 46 -8.05 -12.80 -4.90
N HIS A 47 -8.73 -11.93 -5.66
CA HIS A 47 -10.19 -11.81 -5.64
C HIS A 47 -10.89 -13.02 -6.31
N ASP A 48 -10.57 -13.26 -7.58
CA ASP A 48 -11.20 -14.30 -8.42
C ASP A 48 -10.35 -15.59 -8.52
N CYS A 49 -9.08 -15.49 -8.16
CA CYS A 49 -8.13 -16.59 -8.19
C CYS A 49 -7.58 -16.90 -6.79
N SER A 50 -6.95 -18.08 -6.66
CA SER A 50 -6.39 -18.53 -5.38
C SER A 50 -5.25 -17.63 -4.86
N VAL A 51 -5.03 -17.67 -3.55
CA VAL A 51 -3.85 -17.07 -2.91
C VAL A 51 -2.54 -17.51 -3.58
N GLN A 52 -2.45 -18.76 -4.04
CA GLN A 52 -1.28 -19.26 -4.76
C GLN A 52 -1.02 -18.51 -6.09
N THR A 53 -2.07 -18.06 -6.77
CA THR A 53 -1.96 -17.26 -7.99
C THR A 53 -1.38 -15.89 -7.68
N GLY A 54 -1.91 -15.21 -6.65
CA GLY A 54 -1.38 -13.93 -6.17
C GLY A 54 0.05 -14.04 -5.66
N ASP A 55 0.38 -15.09 -4.91
CA ASP A 55 1.73 -15.36 -4.43
C ASP A 55 2.72 -15.56 -5.59
N THR A 56 2.33 -16.32 -6.62
CA THR A 56 3.16 -16.49 -7.83
C THR A 56 3.40 -15.15 -8.54
N TYR A 57 2.36 -14.32 -8.63
CA TYR A 57 2.48 -12.97 -9.20
C TYR A 57 3.45 -12.09 -8.37
N LEU A 58 3.30 -12.07 -7.05
CA LEU A 58 4.17 -11.30 -6.15
C LEU A 58 5.61 -11.81 -6.17
N ALA A 59 5.83 -13.13 -6.26
CA ALA A 59 7.16 -13.71 -6.35
C ALA A 59 7.95 -13.23 -7.59
N GLY A 60 7.26 -12.96 -8.70
CA GLY A 60 7.86 -12.37 -9.90
C GLY A 60 8.14 -10.86 -9.80
N LEU A 61 7.44 -10.16 -8.91
CA LEU A 61 7.43 -8.69 -8.83
C LEU A 61 8.26 -8.14 -7.66
N VAL A 62 7.99 -8.64 -6.45
CA VAL A 62 8.47 -8.09 -5.17
C VAL A 62 9.99 -8.10 -5.03
N PRO A 63 10.73 -9.17 -5.38
CA PRO A 63 12.19 -9.18 -5.20
C PRO A 63 12.91 -8.04 -5.94
N GLY A 64 12.52 -7.79 -7.20
CA GLY A 64 13.09 -6.70 -8.01
C GLY A 64 12.71 -5.32 -7.46
N LEU A 65 11.47 -5.16 -6.97
CA LEU A 65 11.03 -3.92 -6.31
C LEU A 65 11.83 -3.63 -5.04
N LEU A 66 11.98 -4.61 -4.14
CA LEU A 66 12.70 -4.42 -2.88
C LEU A 66 14.16 -4.02 -3.11
N GLN A 67 14.81 -4.56 -4.16
CA GLN A 67 16.14 -4.14 -4.56
C GLN A 67 16.17 -2.70 -5.08
N ALA A 68 15.16 -2.30 -5.86
CA ALA A 68 15.07 -0.98 -6.47
C ALA A 68 14.71 0.14 -5.47
N LEU A 69 14.01 -0.19 -4.38
CA LEU A 69 13.63 0.75 -3.31
C LEU A 69 14.82 1.29 -2.51
N GLY A 70 15.93 0.56 -2.48
CA GLY A 70 17.14 0.96 -1.75
C GLY A 70 16.96 0.96 -0.22
N PRO A 71 17.88 1.61 0.52
CA PRO A 71 17.97 1.47 1.98
C PRO A 71 16.88 2.22 2.76
N HIS A 72 16.16 3.15 2.13
CA HIS A 72 15.14 3.97 2.79
C HIS A 72 13.72 3.76 2.23
N GLY A 73 13.59 3.01 1.14
CA GLY A 73 12.28 2.71 0.57
C GLY A 73 11.57 1.59 1.33
N ALA A 74 10.25 1.70 1.41
CA ALA A 74 9.38 0.70 2.01
C ALA A 74 8.27 0.30 1.03
N LEU A 75 7.99 -1.00 0.98
CA LEU A 75 6.83 -1.60 0.33
C LEU A 75 5.77 -1.85 1.41
N PHE A 76 4.58 -1.31 1.19
CA PHE A 76 3.37 -1.67 1.94
C PHE A 76 2.55 -2.62 1.06
N LEU A 77 2.49 -3.90 1.42
CA LEU A 77 1.64 -4.90 0.80
C LEU A 77 0.39 -5.08 1.66
N LEU A 78 -0.76 -4.73 1.09
CA LEU A 78 -2.04 -4.59 1.77
C LEU A 78 -3.14 -5.25 0.92
N TRP A 79 -4.22 -5.66 1.58
CA TRP A 79 -5.49 -6.04 0.96
C TRP A 79 -6.52 -4.96 1.30
N ASP A 80 -7.48 -4.72 0.40
CA ASP A 80 -8.52 -3.71 0.59
C ASP A 80 -9.70 -4.20 1.43
N GLU A 81 -10.00 -5.50 1.38
CA GLU A 81 -10.99 -6.14 2.25
C GLU A 81 -10.70 -7.63 2.52
N SER A 82 -11.29 -8.14 3.60
CA SER A 82 -11.43 -9.56 3.85
C SER A 82 -12.60 -10.13 3.04
N GLY A 83 -12.78 -11.45 3.07
CA GLY A 83 -14.04 -12.03 2.59
C GLY A 83 -15.26 -11.52 3.38
N ASP A 84 -16.42 -11.50 2.71
CA ASP A 84 -17.69 -10.89 3.18
C ASP A 84 -18.14 -11.26 4.60
N SER A 85 -17.74 -12.44 5.09
CA SER A 85 -18.17 -12.95 6.39
C SER A 85 -17.32 -12.46 7.57
N ASP A 86 -16.13 -11.90 7.30
CA ASP A 86 -15.26 -11.40 8.34
C ASP A 86 -15.64 -9.97 8.75
N THR A 87 -16.06 -9.85 10.00
CA THR A 87 -16.48 -8.60 10.64
C THR A 87 -15.54 -8.20 11.78
N THR A 88 -14.36 -8.82 11.85
CA THR A 88 -13.39 -8.65 12.95
C THR A 88 -12.47 -7.44 12.79
N GLY A 89 -12.84 -6.51 11.88
CA GLY A 89 -12.17 -5.21 11.72
C GLY A 89 -12.10 -4.40 13.02
N CYS A 90 -11.12 -3.51 13.10
CA CYS A 90 -10.76 -2.80 14.32
C CYS A 90 -11.47 -1.43 14.51
N CYS A 91 -10.90 -0.63 15.41
CA CYS A 91 -10.93 0.83 15.29
C CYS A 91 -12.30 1.48 15.55
N GLY A 92 -13.05 0.91 16.50
CA GLY A 92 -14.30 1.49 17.00
C GLY A 92 -15.44 1.51 15.97
N GLY A 93 -15.44 0.56 15.03
CA GLY A 93 -16.45 0.45 13.97
C GLY A 93 -16.29 1.46 12.82
N LYS A 94 -15.17 2.20 12.78
CA LYS A 94 -14.84 3.08 11.64
C LYS A 94 -14.29 2.32 10.44
N ALA A 95 -13.59 1.22 10.70
CA ALA A 95 -13.10 0.32 9.66
C ALA A 95 -14.16 -0.74 9.38
N ALA A 96 -14.57 -0.83 8.11
CA ALA A 96 -15.35 -1.92 7.56
C ALA A 96 -14.46 -2.72 6.58
N GLY A 97 -14.84 -3.96 6.25
CA GLY A 97 -14.04 -4.85 5.39
C GLY A 97 -13.16 -5.86 6.14
N GLY A 98 -13.49 -6.15 7.40
CA GLY A 98 -12.87 -7.21 8.23
C GLY A 98 -11.40 -7.01 8.57
N HIS A 99 -10.69 -8.11 8.83
CA HIS A 99 -9.30 -8.09 9.28
C HIS A 99 -8.36 -8.61 8.18
N VAL A 100 -7.62 -7.69 7.58
CA VAL A 100 -6.74 -7.96 6.43
C VAL A 100 -5.26 -8.03 6.82
N PRO A 101 -4.43 -8.79 6.07
CA PRO A 101 -2.99 -8.75 6.26
C PRO A 101 -2.41 -7.37 5.89
N ALA A 102 -1.41 -6.95 6.64
CA ALA A 102 -0.59 -5.78 6.32
C ALA A 102 0.88 -6.12 6.51
N ILE A 103 1.67 -5.99 5.44
CA ILE A 103 3.09 -6.33 5.43
C ILE A 103 3.88 -5.09 5.01
N VAL A 104 4.89 -4.74 5.80
CA VAL A 104 5.86 -3.70 5.46
C VAL A 104 7.22 -4.35 5.23
N ALA A 105 7.83 -4.10 4.08
CA ALA A 105 9.10 -4.70 3.68
C ALA A 105 10.04 -3.70 3.01
N GLY A 106 11.33 -4.01 2.91
CA GLY A 106 12.36 -3.14 2.33
C GLY A 106 13.25 -2.47 3.37
N GLY A 107 14.17 -1.61 2.92
CA GLY A 107 15.15 -0.97 3.81
C GLY A 107 14.52 0.00 4.81
N GLY A 108 13.42 0.65 4.45
CA GLY A 108 12.64 1.50 5.34
C GLY A 108 11.74 0.74 6.32
N ALA A 109 11.65 -0.58 6.22
CA ALA A 109 10.85 -1.41 7.13
C ALA A 109 11.67 -1.86 8.34
N ARG A 110 11.01 -1.97 9.50
CA ARG A 110 11.63 -2.56 10.68
C ARG A 110 11.77 -4.07 10.50
N THR A 111 13.00 -4.57 10.63
CA THR A 111 13.29 -6.01 10.45
C THR A 111 12.65 -6.84 11.57
N ALA A 112 11.98 -7.93 11.18
CA ALA A 112 11.36 -8.91 12.08
C ALA A 112 10.39 -8.29 13.12
N ALA A 113 9.72 -7.20 12.75
CA ALA A 113 8.73 -6.54 13.59
C ALA A 113 7.34 -7.16 13.40
N THR A 114 6.59 -7.21 14.50
CA THR A 114 5.15 -7.40 14.52
C THR A 114 4.53 -6.30 15.36
N SER A 115 3.32 -5.89 15.01
CA SER A 115 2.55 -4.90 15.77
C SER A 115 1.28 -5.51 16.32
N SER A 116 0.91 -5.11 17.52
CA SER A 116 -0.40 -5.37 18.13
C SER A 116 -1.29 -4.12 18.11
N VAL A 117 -0.84 -3.03 17.48
CA VAL A 117 -1.63 -1.81 17.32
C VAL A 117 -2.72 -2.05 16.29
N ALA A 118 -3.92 -1.57 16.59
CA ALA A 118 -5.03 -1.61 15.67
C ALA A 118 -4.83 -0.57 14.55
N TYR A 119 -4.70 -1.03 13.31
CA TYR A 119 -4.55 -0.20 12.12
C TYR A 119 -5.71 -0.40 11.14
N ASP A 120 -6.08 0.69 10.48
CA ASP A 120 -6.99 0.72 9.32
C ASP A 120 -6.29 1.35 8.10
N HIS A 121 -6.96 1.45 6.97
CA HIS A 121 -6.35 2.08 5.78
C HIS A 121 -6.02 3.57 5.96
N TYR A 122 -6.69 4.28 6.88
CA TYR A 122 -6.31 5.65 7.22
C TYR A 122 -4.99 5.70 8.00
N SER A 123 -4.64 4.64 8.71
CA SER A 123 -3.34 4.50 9.37
C SER A 123 -2.20 4.47 8.35
N VAL A 124 -2.40 3.82 7.20
CA VAL A 124 -1.46 3.84 6.08
C VAL A 124 -1.32 5.24 5.50
N LEU A 125 -2.46 5.91 5.23
CA LEU A 125 -2.46 7.29 4.71
C LEU A 125 -1.75 8.24 5.67
N ARG A 126 -2.09 8.19 6.97
CA ARG A 126 -1.44 8.99 8.01
C ARG A 126 0.07 8.75 8.03
N THR A 127 0.51 7.49 7.91
CA THR A 127 1.94 7.14 7.88
C THR A 127 2.66 7.80 6.72
N ILE A 128 2.06 7.79 5.52
CA ILE A 128 2.63 8.43 4.33
C ILE A 128 2.69 9.96 4.52
N GLU A 129 1.60 10.55 5.00
CA GLU A 129 1.50 11.99 5.21
C GLU A 129 2.50 12.49 6.25
N ASP A 130 2.59 11.81 7.40
CA ASP A 130 3.52 12.13 8.47
C ASP A 130 4.98 12.01 7.99
N ASN A 131 5.31 10.97 7.20
CA ASN A 131 6.68 10.75 6.70
C ASN A 131 7.13 11.78 5.64
N TRP A 132 6.19 12.43 4.95
CA TRP A 132 6.49 13.49 3.98
C TRP A 132 6.14 14.90 4.47
N GLY A 133 5.73 15.05 5.73
CA GLY A 133 5.34 16.36 6.29
C GLY A 133 4.12 16.95 5.58
N LEU A 134 3.24 16.11 5.04
CA LEU A 134 2.01 16.53 4.39
C LEU A 134 0.92 16.80 5.43
N THR A 135 -0.05 17.65 5.05
CA THR A 135 -1.25 17.83 5.87
C THR A 135 -2.10 16.57 5.83
N GLN A 136 -2.54 16.10 7.00
CA GLN A 136 -3.34 14.89 7.12
C GLN A 136 -4.73 15.06 6.52
N LEU A 137 -5.18 14.12 5.69
CA LEU A 137 -6.46 14.18 5.00
C LEU A 137 -7.53 13.29 5.66
N GLY A 138 -8.77 13.76 5.67
CA GLY A 138 -9.92 12.96 6.11
C GLY A 138 -9.71 12.33 7.49
N ASN A 139 -10.03 11.04 7.63
CA ASN A 139 -9.87 10.35 8.91
C ASN A 139 -8.40 10.13 9.33
N ALA A 140 -7.41 10.30 8.43
CA ALA A 140 -6.00 10.27 8.83
C ALA A 140 -5.66 11.39 9.83
N SER A 141 -6.42 12.50 9.80
CA SER A 141 -6.30 13.62 10.75
C SER A 141 -6.90 13.35 12.13
N CYS A 142 -7.60 12.22 12.32
CA CYS A 142 -8.15 11.87 13.63
C CYS A 142 -7.02 11.60 14.63
N SER A 143 -7.13 12.16 15.84
CA SER A 143 -6.24 11.78 16.95
C SER A 143 -6.31 10.28 17.29
N CYS A 144 -7.37 9.61 16.87
CA CYS A 144 -7.61 8.18 17.05
C CYS A 144 -6.87 7.28 16.04
N THR A 145 -6.47 7.80 14.87
CA THR A 145 -5.81 7.02 13.82
C THR A 145 -4.33 6.94 14.10
N GLN A 146 -3.78 5.76 14.39
CA GLN A 146 -2.35 5.63 14.71
C GLN A 146 -1.52 5.47 13.42
N PRO A 147 -0.37 6.15 13.27
CA PRO A 147 0.54 5.86 12.18
C PRO A 147 1.29 4.55 12.46
N MET A 148 1.68 3.83 11.40
CA MET A 148 2.35 2.53 11.45
C MET A 148 3.86 2.65 11.73
N THR A 149 4.26 3.63 12.54
CA THR A 149 5.68 3.96 12.78
C THR A 149 6.46 2.85 13.48
N ASP A 150 5.77 1.97 14.21
CA ASP A 150 6.39 0.81 14.86
C ASP A 150 6.82 -0.29 13.87
N LEU A 151 6.30 -0.26 12.64
CA LEU A 151 6.71 -1.12 11.53
C LEU A 151 7.77 -0.49 10.63
N LEU A 152 8.12 0.78 10.83
CA LEU A 152 9.16 1.47 10.07
C LEU A 152 10.50 1.47 10.80
N ALA A 153 11.57 1.52 10.01
CA ALA A 153 12.91 1.76 10.51
C ALA A 153 13.00 3.17 11.14
N PRO A 154 13.80 3.36 12.20
CA PRO A 154 13.99 4.66 12.84
C PRO A 154 14.60 5.73 11.93
#